data_AF-A0A2E5D7N9-F1
#
_entry.id   AF-A0A2E5D7N9-F1
#
_cell.length_a   1.000
_cell.length_b   1.000
_cell.length_c   1.000
_cell.angle_alpha   90.00
_cell.angle_beta   90.00
_cell.angle_gamma   90.00
#
_symmetry.space_group_name_H-M   'P 1'
#
loop_
_entity.id
_entity.type
_entity.pdbx_description
1 polymer ?
#
loop_
_entity_poly.entity_id
_entity_poly.type
_entity_poly.pdbx_seq_one_letter_code
_entity_poly.pdbx_strand_id
1 'polypeptide(L)'
;MVAAPAVMAQTVKKIEASDPTFEDLQSPSVGGNTGKKSWKPKDWLEVEVKVKLEPGRSAPRDGHVDRLTVRWFVAVENKIDKAGQKYFLMEKEVTHVNVPLDEDFYLSCYLSPATIKRLTGSERAGKNSITAVGGEITVAGASAPARFTSQGSISKPWWQSPTMQRTNKYPLLDKSETPFKFLWWDRYLEIESEPG
;
A
#
# COMPACT_ATOMS: atom_id res chain seq x y z
N MET A 1 -13.89 -7.50 -45.74
CA MET A 1 -13.73 -6.31 -44.88
C MET A 1 -13.55 -6.82 -43.47
N VAL A 2 -12.31 -6.83 -42.97
CA VAL A 2 -12.01 -7.31 -41.61
C VAL A 2 -12.38 -6.16 -40.66
N ALA A 3 -13.39 -6.35 -39.82
CA ALA A 3 -13.73 -5.38 -38.79
C ALA A 3 -12.51 -5.24 -37.86
N ALA A 4 -11.99 -4.02 -37.73
CA ALA A 4 -10.97 -3.73 -36.75
C ALA A 4 -11.52 -4.07 -35.35
N PRO A 5 -10.73 -4.67 -34.45
CA PRO A 5 -11.17 -4.91 -33.09
C PRO A 5 -11.59 -3.57 -32.47
N ALA A 6 -12.79 -3.54 -31.89
CA ALA A 6 -13.23 -2.38 -31.12
C ALA A 6 -12.18 -2.15 -30.03
N VAL A 7 -11.44 -1.05 -30.16
CA VAL A 7 -10.55 -0.60 -29.09
C VAL A 7 -11.45 -0.36 -27.89
N MET A 8 -11.36 -1.20 -26.87
CA MET A 8 -12.10 -0.98 -25.64
C MET A 8 -11.79 0.45 -25.18
N ALA A 9 -12.85 1.23 -25.04
CA ALA A 9 -12.71 2.64 -24.78
C ALA A 9 -12.13 2.82 -23.37
N GLN A 10 -10.94 3.43 -23.28
CA GLN A 10 -10.16 3.49 -22.04
C GLN A 10 -10.72 4.54 -21.09
N THR A 11 -11.05 4.12 -19.87
CA THR A 11 -11.44 4.99 -18.74
C THR A 11 -10.23 5.72 -18.18
N VAL A 12 -9.10 5.00 -18.05
CA VAL A 12 -7.82 5.53 -17.57
C VAL A 12 -6.77 5.30 -18.64
N LYS A 13 -6.15 6.38 -19.10
CA LYS A 13 -5.09 6.32 -20.12
C LYS A 13 -3.80 5.78 -19.52
N LYS A 14 -3.43 6.29 -18.35
CA LYS A 14 -2.17 6.00 -17.65
C LYS A 14 -2.35 6.10 -16.15
N ILE A 15 -1.65 5.24 -15.42
CA ILE A 15 -1.53 5.30 -13.97
C ILE A 15 -0.09 5.73 -13.67
N GLU A 16 0.08 6.88 -13.02
CA GLU A 16 1.37 7.36 -12.57
C GLU A 16 1.50 7.10 -11.07
N ALA A 17 2.61 6.51 -10.64
CA ALA A 17 2.90 6.23 -9.24
C ALA A 17 4.31 6.70 -8.90
N SER A 18 4.48 7.38 -7.78
CA SER A 18 5.78 7.79 -7.26
C SER A 18 6.55 6.61 -6.67
N ASP A 19 7.83 6.85 -6.36
CA ASP A 19 8.55 5.98 -5.44
C ASP A 19 7.89 6.00 -4.05
N PRO A 20 7.92 4.91 -3.28
CA PRO A 20 7.40 4.88 -1.92
C PRO A 20 8.17 5.79 -0.96
N THR A 21 7.44 6.52 -0.12
CA THR A 21 7.95 7.28 1.02
C THR A 21 7.72 6.51 2.33
N PHE A 22 8.49 6.85 3.36
CA PHE A 22 8.50 6.14 4.64
C PHE A 22 8.40 7.14 5.78
N GLU A 23 7.42 6.96 6.66
CA GLU A 23 7.26 7.77 7.85
C GLU A 23 7.15 6.92 9.12
N ASP A 24 7.76 7.43 10.19
CA ASP A 24 7.67 6.85 11.52
C ASP A 24 6.57 7.59 12.28
N LEU A 25 5.44 6.91 12.51
CA LEU A 25 4.28 7.48 13.17
C LEU A 25 4.20 6.98 14.61
N GLN A 26 4.05 7.90 15.56
CA GLN A 26 3.76 7.51 16.94
C GLN A 26 2.28 7.18 17.11
N SER A 27 1.99 6.11 17.86
CA SER A 27 0.62 5.82 18.29
C SER A 27 -0.09 7.08 18.81
N PRO A 28 -1.32 7.39 18.32
CA PRO A 28 -2.00 8.63 18.65
C PRO A 28 -2.40 8.65 20.13
N SER A 29 -2.27 9.82 20.77
CA SER A 29 -2.78 10.02 22.12
C SER A 29 -4.23 10.50 22.08
N VAL A 30 -5.17 9.64 22.48
CA VAL A 30 -6.58 10.03 22.65
C VAL A 30 -6.80 10.45 24.10
N GLY A 31 -6.99 11.75 24.33
CA GLY A 31 -7.36 12.30 25.63
C GLY A 31 -8.87 12.20 25.87
N GLY A 32 -9.30 11.74 27.05
CA GLY A 32 -10.71 11.65 27.43
C GLY A 32 -10.89 11.18 28.87
N ASN A 33 -12.12 11.26 29.39
CA ASN A 33 -12.45 10.89 30.78
C ASN A 33 -12.58 9.36 31.00
N THR A 34 -11.85 8.57 30.20
CA THR A 34 -11.69 7.13 30.42
C THR A 34 -10.56 6.95 31.43
N GLY A 35 -10.71 6.04 32.40
CA GLY A 35 -9.73 5.86 33.48
C GLY A 35 -8.29 5.78 32.96
N LYS A 36 -7.36 6.52 33.59
CA LYS A 36 -5.95 6.62 33.14
C LYS A 36 -5.29 5.24 33.12
N LYS A 37 -5.20 4.62 31.95
CA LYS A 37 -4.31 3.48 31.71
C LYS A 37 -2.94 4.00 31.33
N SER A 38 -1.88 3.61 32.03
CA SER A 38 -0.51 3.95 31.64
C SER A 38 -0.12 3.17 30.38
N TRP A 39 0.32 3.88 29.35
CA TRP A 39 0.89 3.27 28.15
C TRP A 39 2.00 4.16 27.60
N LYS A 40 2.88 3.57 26.78
CA LYS A 40 3.92 4.30 26.05
C LYS A 40 3.58 4.28 24.57
N PRO A 41 3.61 5.44 23.87
CA PRO A 41 3.57 5.47 22.43
C PRO A 41 4.61 4.55 21.83
N LYS A 42 4.22 3.85 20.78
CA LYS A 42 5.09 2.96 20.01
C LYS A 42 5.11 3.44 18.58
N ASP A 43 6.21 3.13 17.89
CA ASP A 43 6.43 3.60 16.54
C ASP A 43 5.83 2.61 15.53
N TRP A 44 5.02 3.15 14.63
CA TRP A 44 4.47 2.50 13.46
C TRP A 44 5.30 2.91 12.25
N LEU A 45 5.43 2.01 11.28
CA LEU A 45 5.98 2.36 9.97
C LEU A 45 4.83 2.55 9.01
N GLU A 46 4.71 3.75 8.46
CA GLU A 46 3.88 4.04 7.30
C GLU A 46 4.72 3.98 6.02
N VAL A 47 4.12 3.39 5.01
CA VAL A 47 4.61 3.43 3.64
C VAL A 47 3.53 4.11 2.81
N GLU A 48 3.90 5.17 2.09
CA GLU A 48 2.96 5.93 1.27
C GLU A 48 3.45 6.00 -0.18
N VAL A 49 2.51 5.99 -1.14
CA VAL A 49 2.78 6.25 -2.55
C VAL A 49 1.79 7.27 -3.06
N LYS A 50 2.31 8.28 -3.75
CA LYS A 50 1.52 9.26 -4.49
C LYS A 50 1.14 8.71 -5.85
N VAL A 51 -0.12 8.82 -6.22
CA VAL A 51 -0.68 8.27 -7.46
C VAL A 51 -1.49 9.33 -8.18
N LYS A 52 -1.45 9.32 -9.51
CA LYS A 52 -2.31 10.11 -10.39
C LYS A 52 -2.87 9.25 -11.52
N LEU A 53 -4.16 9.37 -11.79
CA LEU A 53 -4.82 8.70 -12.92
C LEU A 53 -5.03 9.70 -14.07
N GLU A 54 -4.37 9.50 -15.20
CA GLU A 54 -4.63 10.28 -16.41
C GLU A 54 -5.97 9.85 -17.03
N PRO A 55 -6.93 10.77 -17.24
CA PRO A 55 -8.22 10.43 -17.83
C PRO A 55 -8.05 9.89 -19.26
N GLY A 56 -8.76 8.80 -19.57
CA GLY A 56 -8.85 8.24 -20.91
C GLY A 56 -9.97 8.87 -21.74
N ARG A 57 -10.11 8.41 -22.99
CA ARG A 57 -11.15 8.91 -23.92
C ARG A 57 -12.57 8.63 -23.46
N SER A 58 -12.73 7.65 -22.58
CA SER A 58 -14.01 7.25 -21.99
C SER A 58 -14.01 7.43 -20.48
N ALA A 59 -13.24 8.40 -20.00
CA ALA A 59 -13.31 8.83 -18.61
C ALA A 59 -14.77 9.23 -18.25
N PRO A 60 -15.27 8.80 -17.09
CA PRO A 60 -16.56 9.22 -16.55
C PRO A 60 -16.65 10.73 -16.40
N ARG A 61 -17.85 11.27 -16.59
CA ARG A 61 -18.10 12.73 -16.54
C ARG A 61 -18.05 13.29 -15.12
N ASP A 62 -18.27 12.45 -14.11
CA ASP A 62 -18.13 12.80 -12.71
C ASP A 62 -16.66 12.87 -12.26
N GLY A 63 -15.71 12.51 -13.14
CA GLY A 63 -14.28 12.62 -12.88
C GLY A 63 -13.74 11.54 -11.94
N HIS A 64 -14.47 10.46 -11.68
CA HIS A 64 -14.05 9.40 -10.76
C HIS A 64 -14.05 8.03 -11.44
N VAL A 65 -13.24 7.11 -10.92
CA VAL A 65 -13.38 5.67 -11.17
C VAL A 65 -13.88 4.98 -9.91
N ASP A 66 -14.80 4.03 -10.09
CA ASP A 66 -15.46 3.37 -8.96
C ASP A 66 -14.47 2.67 -8.04
N ARG A 67 -13.42 2.06 -8.61
CA ARG A 67 -12.48 1.19 -7.89
C ARG A 67 -11.05 1.26 -8.41
N LEU A 68 -10.11 1.24 -7.48
CA LEU A 68 -8.69 0.99 -7.70
C LEU A 68 -8.21 -0.06 -6.70
N THR A 69 -7.47 -1.07 -7.16
CA THR A 69 -6.85 -2.05 -6.28
C THR A 69 -5.34 -1.85 -6.26
N VAL A 70 -4.76 -1.80 -5.06
CA VAL A 70 -3.32 -1.83 -4.86
C VAL A 70 -2.93 -3.10 -4.12
N ARG A 71 -1.98 -3.85 -4.68
CA ARG A 71 -1.34 -4.98 -4.00
C ARG A 71 0.05 -4.56 -3.55
N TRP A 72 0.22 -4.49 -2.24
CA TRP A 72 1.47 -4.14 -1.57
C TRP A 72 2.35 -5.37 -1.37
N PHE A 73 3.65 -5.18 -1.55
CA PHE A 73 4.69 -6.16 -1.31
C PHE A 73 5.78 -5.54 -0.43
N VAL A 74 5.98 -6.06 0.78
CA VAL A 74 7.01 -5.57 1.70
C VAL A 74 7.97 -6.69 2.06
N ALA A 75 9.25 -6.49 1.76
CA ALA A 75 10.32 -7.42 2.10
C ALA A 75 11.09 -7.00 3.35
N VAL A 76 11.39 -7.97 4.19
CA VAL A 76 12.26 -7.80 5.37
C VAL A 76 13.24 -8.96 5.44
N GLU A 77 14.48 -8.67 5.80
CA GLU A 77 15.50 -9.69 6.03
C GLU A 77 15.03 -10.71 7.08
N ASN A 78 15.09 -11.99 6.73
CA ASN A 78 14.74 -13.08 7.63
C ASN A 78 15.91 -13.36 8.57
N LYS A 79 15.91 -12.71 9.73
CA LYS A 79 16.88 -12.94 10.81
C LYS A 79 16.47 -14.05 11.79
N ILE A 80 15.26 -14.60 11.62
CA ILE A 80 14.63 -15.51 12.59
C ILE A 80 14.86 -16.96 12.18
N ASP A 81 14.51 -17.31 10.95
CA ASP A 81 14.68 -18.65 10.40
C ASP A 81 15.89 -18.66 9.46
N LYS A 82 17.06 -18.93 10.04
CA LYS A 82 18.34 -18.94 9.30
C LYS A 82 18.46 -20.07 8.28
N ALA A 83 17.56 -21.06 8.32
CA ALA A 83 17.50 -22.15 7.34
C ALA A 83 16.49 -21.87 6.20
N GLY A 84 15.62 -20.88 6.38
CA GLY A 84 14.64 -20.44 5.40
C GLY A 84 15.21 -19.54 4.31
N GLN A 85 14.33 -18.92 3.53
CA GLN A 85 14.75 -17.96 2.51
C GLN A 85 15.29 -16.67 3.16
N LYS A 86 16.10 -15.94 2.39
CA LYS A 86 16.78 -14.73 2.87
C LYS A 86 15.81 -13.63 3.31
N TYR A 87 14.64 -13.52 2.67
CA TYR A 87 13.68 -12.45 2.96
C TYR A 87 12.29 -13.01 3.25
N PHE A 88 11.62 -12.46 4.26
CA PHE A 88 10.16 -12.56 4.36
C PHE A 88 9.51 -11.57 3.42
N LEU A 89 8.46 -12.01 2.73
CA LEU A 89 7.60 -11.20 1.89
C LEU A 89 6.20 -11.17 2.50
N MET A 90 5.76 -9.99 2.89
CA MET A 90 4.40 -9.74 3.34
C MET A 90 3.61 -9.07 2.21
N GLU A 91 2.34 -9.44 2.09
CA GLU A 91 1.46 -8.95 1.03
C GLU A 91 0.14 -8.45 1.62
N LYS A 92 -0.41 -7.38 1.05
CA LYS A 92 -1.75 -6.89 1.37
C LYS A 92 -2.37 -6.31 0.11
N GLU A 93 -3.58 -6.75 -0.19
CA GLU A 93 -4.40 -6.16 -1.23
C GLU A 93 -5.39 -5.19 -0.58
N VAL A 94 -5.53 -4.00 -1.15
CA VAL A 94 -6.45 -2.96 -0.67
C VAL A 94 -7.22 -2.42 -1.88
N THR A 95 -8.55 -2.43 -1.78
CA THR A 95 -9.42 -1.82 -2.77
C THR A 95 -9.92 -0.48 -2.25
N HIS A 96 -9.67 0.56 -3.04
CA HIS A 96 -10.15 1.91 -2.81
C HIS A 96 -11.33 2.22 -3.73
N VAL A 97 -12.25 3.05 -3.24
CA VAL A 97 -13.44 3.50 -3.97
C VAL A 97 -13.46 5.01 -4.16
N ASN A 98 -14.31 5.51 -5.06
CA ASN A 98 -14.47 6.94 -5.33
C ASN A 98 -13.14 7.62 -5.69
N VAL A 99 -12.40 7.03 -6.64
CA VAL A 99 -11.02 7.41 -6.92
C VAL A 99 -10.98 8.53 -7.95
N PRO A 100 -10.36 9.69 -7.66
CA PRO A 100 -10.39 10.85 -8.56
C PRO A 100 -9.49 10.65 -9.79
N LEU A 101 -9.91 11.24 -10.91
CA LEU A 101 -9.12 11.40 -12.13
C LEU A 101 -8.48 12.79 -12.17
N ASP A 102 -7.30 12.87 -12.80
CA ASP A 102 -6.53 14.10 -13.00
C ASP A 102 -6.09 14.85 -11.71
N GLU A 103 -6.23 14.22 -10.56
CA GLU A 103 -5.75 14.71 -9.26
C GLU A 103 -4.78 13.72 -8.61
N ASP A 104 -3.88 14.25 -7.78
CA ASP A 104 -2.96 13.48 -6.97
C ASP A 104 -3.66 12.94 -5.72
N PHE A 105 -3.52 11.66 -5.44
CA PHE A 105 -3.99 11.03 -4.21
C PHE A 105 -2.92 10.10 -3.62
N TYR A 106 -3.17 9.64 -2.39
CA TYR A 106 -2.20 8.86 -1.63
C TYR A 106 -2.76 7.50 -1.23
N LEU A 107 -1.94 6.47 -1.44
CA LEU A 107 -2.19 5.10 -0.99
C LEU A 107 -1.19 4.76 0.10
N SER A 108 -1.60 4.03 1.13
CA SER A 108 -0.72 3.65 2.22
C SER A 108 -0.89 2.21 2.70
N CYS A 109 0.19 1.64 3.24
CA CYS A 109 0.16 0.46 4.08
C CYS A 109 1.07 0.63 5.31
N TYR A 110 0.84 -0.19 6.33
CA TYR A 110 1.43 0.00 7.66
C TYR A 110 2.00 -1.30 8.22
N LEU A 111 3.07 -1.17 9.00
CA LEU A 111 3.54 -2.23 9.91
C LEU A 111 3.35 -1.80 11.36
N SER A 112 2.72 -2.69 12.13
CA SER A 112 2.53 -2.46 13.56
C SER A 112 3.85 -2.51 14.33
N PRO A 113 3.95 -1.82 15.48
CA PRO A 113 5.13 -1.91 16.35
C PRO A 113 5.45 -3.34 16.78
N ALA A 114 4.43 -4.18 16.97
CA ALA A 114 4.61 -5.58 17.34
C ALA A 114 5.24 -6.39 16.18
N THR A 115 4.80 -6.12 14.95
CA THR A 115 5.37 -6.73 13.75
C THR A 115 6.84 -6.31 13.57
N ILE A 116 7.13 -5.01 13.69
CA ILE A 116 8.49 -4.46 13.58
C ILE A 116 9.41 -5.11 14.62
N LYS A 117 8.99 -5.14 15.89
CA LYS A 117 9.77 -5.76 16.97
C LYS A 117 10.03 -7.24 16.73
N ARG A 118 9.04 -7.97 16.22
CA ARG A 118 9.17 -9.41 15.97
C ARG A 118 10.11 -9.71 14.80
N LEU A 119 10.11 -8.88 13.76
CA LEU A 119 10.96 -9.05 12.57
C LEU A 119 12.41 -8.58 12.80
N THR A 120 12.59 -7.47 13.50
CA THR A 120 13.88 -6.78 13.60
C THR A 120 14.56 -6.89 14.97
N GLY A 121 13.82 -7.23 16.02
CA GLY A 121 14.25 -7.15 17.41
C GLY A 121 14.27 -5.72 17.99
N SER A 122 13.97 -4.69 17.19
CA SER A 122 13.97 -3.28 17.59
C SER A 122 12.57 -2.76 17.90
N GLU A 123 12.47 -1.83 18.87
CA GLU A 123 11.21 -1.11 19.14
C GLU A 123 11.03 0.14 18.28
N ARG A 124 12.07 0.55 17.53
CA ARG A 124 12.02 1.71 16.64
C ARG A 124 11.55 1.30 15.25
N ALA A 125 10.53 1.98 14.75
CA ALA A 125 10.21 1.98 13.33
C ALA A 125 11.29 2.74 12.53
N GLY A 126 11.30 2.53 11.22
CA GLY A 126 12.20 3.25 10.32
C GLY A 126 12.37 2.56 8.97
N LYS A 127 12.78 3.31 7.95
CA LYS A 127 13.16 2.78 6.62
C LYS A 127 14.15 1.60 6.72
N ASN A 128 15.04 1.61 7.71
CA ASN A 128 16.03 0.55 7.92
C ASN A 128 15.45 -0.74 8.53
N SER A 129 14.21 -0.70 9.01
CA SER A 129 13.49 -1.86 9.53
C SER A 129 12.94 -2.76 8.42
N ILE A 130 12.93 -2.27 7.18
CA ILE A 130 12.49 -3.01 6.00
C ILE A 130 13.60 -3.06 4.94
N THR A 131 13.55 -4.06 4.07
CA THR A 131 14.49 -4.20 2.96
C THR A 131 13.97 -3.49 1.72
N ALA A 132 12.68 -3.66 1.39
CA ALA A 132 12.07 -2.99 0.25
C ALA A 132 10.55 -3.01 0.27
N VAL A 133 9.98 -2.08 -0.50
CA VAL A 133 8.56 -1.98 -0.80
C VAL A 133 8.37 -1.95 -2.30
N GLY A 134 7.35 -2.64 -2.78
CA GLY A 134 6.83 -2.50 -4.12
C GLY A 134 5.33 -2.70 -4.12
N GLY A 135 4.72 -2.45 -5.27
CA GLY A 135 3.30 -2.67 -5.43
C GLY A 135 2.85 -2.68 -6.87
N GLU A 136 1.66 -3.21 -7.06
CA GLU A 136 0.94 -3.26 -8.32
C GLU A 136 -0.40 -2.55 -8.16
N ILE A 137 -0.69 -1.60 -9.06
CA ILE A 137 -1.93 -0.82 -9.08
C ILE A 137 -2.73 -1.22 -10.31
N THR A 138 -3.98 -1.61 -10.09
CA THR A 138 -4.92 -2.00 -11.14
C THR A 138 -6.20 -1.17 -11.06
N VAL A 139 -6.70 -0.77 -12.23
CA VAL A 139 -7.97 -0.06 -12.40
C VAL A 139 -8.70 -0.67 -13.59
N ALA A 140 -9.98 -0.95 -13.45
CA ALA A 140 -10.79 -1.48 -14.54
C ALA A 140 -10.89 -0.45 -15.68
N GLY A 141 -10.65 -0.87 -16.92
CA GLY A 141 -10.65 0.03 -18.08
C GLY A 141 -9.38 0.89 -18.22
N ALA A 142 -8.33 0.64 -17.43
CA ALA A 142 -7.00 1.20 -17.66
C ALA A 142 -6.26 0.47 -18.79
N SER A 143 -5.40 1.18 -19.51
CA SER A 143 -4.57 0.61 -20.59
C SER A 143 -3.64 -0.52 -20.10
N ALA A 144 -3.09 -0.37 -18.89
CA ALA A 144 -2.16 -1.29 -18.26
C ALA A 144 -2.10 -1.01 -16.75
N PRO A 145 -1.71 -2.01 -15.92
CA PRO A 145 -1.41 -1.77 -14.52
C PRO A 145 -0.14 -0.90 -14.37
N ALA A 146 -0.03 -0.21 -13.24
CA ALA A 146 1.22 0.42 -12.82
C ALA A 146 1.94 -0.39 -11.75
N ARG A 147 3.24 -0.15 -11.65
CA ARG A 147 4.10 -0.70 -10.60
C ARG A 147 4.92 0.41 -9.99
N PHE A 148 5.18 0.30 -8.69
CA PHE A 148 6.12 1.13 -7.97
C PHE A 148 7.09 0.24 -7.19
N THR A 149 8.28 0.75 -6.89
CA THR A 149 9.27 0.03 -6.08
C THR A 149 10.25 0.99 -5.43
N SER A 150 10.64 0.72 -4.18
CA SER A 150 11.67 1.48 -3.47
C SER A 150 13.10 1.09 -3.88
N GLN A 151 13.26 -0.01 -4.62
CA GLN A 151 14.55 -0.46 -5.14
C GLN A 151 14.42 -1.31 -6.40
N GLY A 152 15.51 -1.41 -7.16
CA GLY A 152 15.56 -2.22 -8.38
C GLY A 152 14.76 -1.59 -9.52
N SER A 153 14.10 -2.42 -10.33
CA SER A 153 13.36 -1.98 -11.51
C SER A 153 11.93 -2.54 -11.50
N ILE A 154 10.96 -1.69 -11.85
CA ILE A 154 9.55 -2.08 -12.02
C ILE A 154 9.32 -3.13 -13.12
N SER A 155 10.24 -3.24 -14.09
CA SER A 155 10.18 -4.26 -15.15
C SER A 155 10.66 -5.63 -14.71
N LYS A 156 11.42 -5.71 -13.61
CA LYS A 156 11.92 -6.93 -12.99
C LYS A 156 11.60 -6.90 -11.50
N PRO A 157 10.31 -7.05 -11.13
CA PRO A 157 9.85 -6.90 -9.77
C PRO A 157 10.53 -7.89 -8.82
N TRP A 158 11.26 -7.38 -7.84
CA TRP A 158 12.01 -8.20 -6.88
C TRP A 158 11.10 -9.12 -6.05
N TRP A 159 9.83 -8.74 -5.86
CA TRP A 159 8.84 -9.53 -5.11
C TRP A 159 8.44 -10.84 -5.82
N GLN A 160 8.87 -11.03 -7.07
CA GLN A 160 8.74 -12.29 -7.80
C GLN A 160 9.99 -13.19 -7.68
N SER A 161 11.04 -12.75 -6.98
CA SER A 161 12.27 -13.50 -6.80
C SER A 161 12.05 -14.77 -5.97
N PRO A 162 12.71 -15.90 -6.31
CA PRO A 162 12.64 -17.13 -5.51
C PRO A 162 13.28 -16.99 -4.12
N THR A 163 14.03 -15.91 -3.87
CA THR A 163 14.61 -15.60 -2.54
C THR A 163 13.59 -15.03 -1.55
N MET A 164 12.34 -14.84 -1.98
CA MET A 164 11.25 -14.29 -1.18
C MET A 164 10.41 -15.43 -0.58
N GLN A 165 10.31 -15.48 0.74
CA GLN A 165 9.40 -16.36 1.45
C GLN A 165 8.14 -15.60 1.83
N ARG A 166 7.06 -15.86 1.07
CA ARG A 166 5.72 -15.35 1.38
C ARG A 166 5.27 -15.82 2.76
N THR A 167 4.71 -14.90 3.54
CA THR A 167 4.23 -15.22 4.89
C THR A 167 3.04 -14.36 5.31
N ASN A 168 2.07 -15.02 5.95
CA ASN A 168 0.92 -14.36 6.58
C ASN A 168 1.12 -14.23 8.10
N LYS A 169 2.30 -14.58 8.61
CA LYS A 169 2.64 -14.54 10.04
C LYS A 169 2.77 -13.12 10.58
N TYR A 170 3.00 -12.16 9.69
CA TYR A 170 3.25 -10.76 9.95
C TYR A 170 2.30 -9.94 9.06
N PRO A 171 1.18 -9.45 9.59
CA PRO A 171 0.21 -8.75 8.77
C PRO A 171 0.76 -7.37 8.37
N LEU A 172 0.63 -7.06 7.08
CA LEU A 172 0.57 -5.69 6.60
C LEU A 172 -0.84 -5.17 6.84
N LEU A 173 -0.92 -3.91 7.25
CA LEU A 173 -2.18 -3.29 7.64
C LEU A 173 -2.52 -2.18 6.65
N ASP A 174 -3.80 -2.02 6.35
CA ASP A 174 -4.32 -0.81 5.71
C ASP A 174 -4.69 0.26 6.75
N LYS A 175 -5.06 1.46 6.28
CA LYS A 175 -5.37 2.59 7.17
C LYS A 175 -6.50 2.27 8.15
N SER A 176 -7.51 1.49 7.73
CA SER A 176 -8.69 1.17 8.56
C SER A 176 -8.36 0.24 9.74
N GLU A 177 -7.29 -0.55 9.60
CA GLU A 177 -6.78 -1.49 10.60
C GLU A 177 -5.82 -0.84 11.61
N THR A 178 -5.60 0.47 11.48
CA THR A 178 -4.65 1.22 12.33
C THR A 178 -5.34 2.14 13.34
N PRO A 179 -4.64 2.56 14.41
CA PRO A 179 -5.10 3.65 15.27
C PRO A 179 -5.29 4.99 14.55
N PHE A 180 -4.73 5.15 13.35
CA PHE A 180 -4.79 6.36 12.52
C PHE A 180 -6.02 6.43 11.63
N LYS A 181 -6.92 5.43 11.69
CA LYS A 181 -8.12 5.38 10.82
C LYS A 181 -8.96 6.66 10.85
N PHE A 182 -8.98 7.35 11.98
CA PHE A 182 -9.69 8.63 12.19
C PHE A 182 -8.84 9.89 11.96
N LEU A 183 -7.62 9.75 11.47
CA LEU A 183 -6.76 10.89 11.14
C LEU A 183 -6.74 11.08 9.62
N TRP A 184 -6.46 12.31 9.17
CA TRP A 184 -6.22 12.65 7.75
C TRP A 184 -7.35 12.19 6.80
N TRP A 185 -8.60 12.45 7.18
CA TRP A 185 -9.78 11.99 6.42
C TRP A 185 -9.76 12.38 4.95
N ASP A 186 -9.26 13.57 4.61
CA ASP A 186 -9.25 14.06 3.23
C ASP A 186 -7.96 13.74 2.46
N ARG A 187 -6.97 13.07 3.10
CA ARG A 187 -5.70 12.72 2.46
C ARG A 187 -5.75 11.38 1.73
N TYR A 188 -6.41 10.39 2.35
CA TYR A 188 -6.42 9.01 1.85
C TYR A 188 -7.79 8.67 1.31
N LEU A 189 -7.81 7.91 0.22
CA LEU A 189 -9.03 7.42 -0.40
C LEU A 189 -9.81 6.50 0.53
N GLU A 190 -11.12 6.48 0.31
CA GLU A 190 -12.02 5.53 0.95
C GLU A 190 -11.59 4.10 0.62
N ILE A 191 -11.56 3.25 1.64
CA ILE A 191 -11.26 1.82 1.51
C ILE A 191 -12.61 1.09 1.47
N GLU A 192 -12.76 0.21 0.50
CA GLU A 192 -13.93 -0.65 0.46
C GLU A 192 -14.00 -1.51 1.73
N SER A 193 -15.13 -1.46 2.41
CA SER A 193 -15.40 -2.34 3.54
C SER A 193 -15.79 -3.71 3.00
N GLU A 194 -15.07 -4.77 3.38
CA GLU A 194 -15.59 -6.12 3.16
C GLU A 194 -16.93 -6.26 3.94
N PRO A 195 -18.02 -6.70 3.29
CA PRO A 195 -19.24 -7.03 4.01
C PRO A 195 -18.92 -8.20 4.96
N GLY A 196 -19.04 -7.95 6.26
CA GLY A 196 -18.82 -8.95 7.31
C GLY A 196 -19.91 -10.01 7.40
#